data_AF-A0A6G4AE29-F1
#
_entry.id   AF-A0A6G4AE29-F1
#
_cell.length_a   1.000
_cell.length_b   1.000
_cell.length_c   1.000
_cell.angle_alpha   90.00
_cell.angle_beta   90.00
_cell.angle_gamma   90.00
#
_symmetry.space_group_name_H-M   'P 1'
#
loop_
_entity.id
_entity.type
_entity.pdbx_description
1 polymer ?
#
loop_
_entity_poly.entity_id
_entity_poly.type
_entity_poly.pdbx_seq_one_letter_code
_entity_poly.pdbx_strand_id
1 'polypeptide(L)'
;MHHRPVHRPHTARLSPLEELEQSFLALARTATPLTMPAHLVCDDPSEEVWPVDQIRVRLAHPSTRPELRARTWSEVVRRAHELGEPWPVVAVAMTVPVLRRMLSRLARPAHLERQEVEQEALAAVAVALAGVDAGDAGVDRELFAAADRAVHRLVYAARRRGEREAGEPMVHLGRLRARATVEDLEGLTVSDEYQVLARAVRARVVDVAEAQLIARTRLQGESMGALAGERGVSMRQLYRHRTAAEQRLASHLRHQDR
;
A
#
# COMPACT_ATOMS: atom_id res chain seq x y z
N MET A 1 43.61 7.01 -14.96
CA MET A 1 42.77 7.35 -13.79
C MET A 1 41.33 6.99 -14.11
N HIS A 2 40.81 5.87 -13.60
CA HIS A 2 39.46 5.41 -13.87
C HIS A 2 38.51 5.90 -12.77
N HIS A 3 37.58 6.78 -13.11
CA HIS A 3 36.50 7.18 -12.22
C HIS A 3 35.58 5.98 -11.97
N ARG A 4 35.70 5.40 -10.78
CA ARG A 4 34.76 4.42 -10.25
C ARG A 4 33.45 5.16 -9.92
N PRO A 5 32.30 4.80 -10.50
CA PRO A 5 31.05 5.45 -10.15
C PRO A 5 30.74 5.14 -8.68
N VAL A 6 30.68 6.18 -7.87
CA VAL A 6 30.21 6.10 -6.49
C VAL A 6 28.73 5.72 -6.55
N HIS A 7 28.43 4.45 -6.26
CA HIS A 7 27.07 4.06 -5.91
C HIS A 7 26.71 4.82 -4.64
N ARG A 8 25.95 5.91 -4.80
CA ARG A 8 25.24 6.51 -3.67
C ARG A 8 24.32 5.41 -3.12
N PRO A 9 24.40 5.06 -1.82
CA PRO A 9 23.43 4.16 -1.24
C PRO A 9 22.06 4.79 -1.47
N HIS A 10 21.18 4.04 -2.12
CA HIS A 10 19.76 4.36 -2.16
C HIS A 10 19.32 4.35 -0.70
N THR A 11 19.24 5.51 -0.04
CA THR A 11 18.51 5.61 1.21
C THR A 11 17.11 5.15 0.86
N ALA A 12 16.79 3.91 1.21
CA ALA A 12 15.45 3.38 1.06
C ALA A 12 14.56 4.35 1.80
N ARG A 13 13.77 5.14 1.05
CA ARG A 13 12.75 5.99 1.68
C ARG A 13 11.92 5.05 2.52
N LEU A 14 11.83 5.37 3.81
CA LEU A 14 11.03 4.62 4.76
C LEU A 14 9.61 4.54 4.21
N SER A 15 8.92 3.44 4.52
CA SER A 15 7.51 3.36 4.22
C SER A 15 6.73 4.36 5.10
N PRO A 16 5.56 4.87 4.66
CA PRO A 16 4.77 5.81 5.43
C PRO A 16 4.43 5.33 6.85
N LEU A 17 4.15 4.03 7.02
CA LEU A 17 3.94 3.44 8.34
C LEU A 17 5.22 3.39 9.18
N GLU A 18 6.41 3.30 8.57
CA GLU A 18 7.70 3.36 9.27
C GLU A 18 8.08 4.80 9.63
N GLU A 19 7.81 5.77 8.77
CA GLU A 19 8.03 7.19 9.07
C GLU A 19 7.20 7.61 10.29
N LEU A 20 5.90 7.28 10.30
CA LEU A 20 5.03 7.58 11.44
C LEU A 20 5.46 6.80 12.71
N GLU A 21 5.90 5.55 12.56
CA GLU A 21 6.40 4.74 13.68
C GLU A 21 7.63 5.38 14.32
N GLN A 22 8.57 5.90 13.52
CA GLN A 22 9.74 6.60 14.02
C GLN A 22 9.37 7.89 14.74
N SER A 23 8.45 8.70 14.18
CA SER A 23 7.96 9.91 14.83
C SER A 23 7.28 9.61 16.17
N PHE A 24 6.46 8.56 16.23
CA PHE A 24 5.83 8.12 17.48
C PHE A 24 6.85 7.68 18.53
N LEU A 25 7.82 6.86 18.16
CA LEU A 25 8.84 6.38 19.10
C LEU A 25 9.74 7.51 19.60
N ALA A 26 10.00 8.53 18.75
CA ALA A 26 10.71 9.73 19.17
C ALA A 26 9.93 10.52 20.24
N LEU A 27 8.61 10.61 20.11
CA LEU A 27 7.73 11.25 21.10
C LEU A 27 7.57 10.42 22.38
N ALA A 28 7.51 9.09 22.25
CA ALA A 28 7.31 8.20 23.39
C ALA A 28 8.56 8.03 24.28
N ARG A 29 9.75 8.31 23.73
CA ARG A 29 11.05 8.10 24.42
C ARG A 29 11.77 9.40 24.79
N THR A 30 11.06 10.52 24.82
CA THR A 30 11.58 11.79 25.32
C THR A 30 11.91 11.70 26.83
N ALA A 31 12.67 12.67 27.35
CA ALA A 31 12.97 12.76 28.78
C ALA A 31 11.70 12.87 29.65
N THR A 32 10.64 13.46 29.09
CA THR A 32 9.28 13.52 29.66
C THR A 32 8.31 12.83 28.70
N PRO A 33 8.18 11.49 28.77
CA PRO A 33 7.38 10.73 27.83
C PRO A 33 5.90 11.06 27.96
N LEU A 34 5.17 10.97 26.85
CA LEU A 34 3.71 11.06 26.88
C LEU A 34 3.13 9.82 27.55
N THR A 35 2.21 10.01 28.49
CA THR A 35 1.64 8.94 29.31
C THR A 35 0.12 8.89 29.22
N MET A 36 -0.44 7.72 29.49
CA MET A 36 -1.87 7.49 29.66
C MET A 36 -2.13 6.60 30.88
N PRO A 37 -3.35 6.63 31.47
CA PRO A 37 -3.69 5.73 32.56
C PRO A 37 -3.53 4.26 32.16
N ALA A 38 -2.75 3.51 32.95
CA ALA A 38 -2.44 2.11 32.67
C ALA A 38 -3.68 1.21 32.76
N HIS A 39 -4.66 1.61 33.58
CA HIS A 39 -5.92 0.88 33.75
C HIS A 39 -6.75 0.75 32.46
N LEU A 40 -6.44 1.57 31.44
CA LEU A 40 -7.10 1.48 30.12
C LEU A 40 -6.76 0.19 29.38
N VAL A 41 -5.61 -0.43 29.68
CA VAL A 41 -5.12 -1.63 28.99
C VAL A 41 -4.76 -2.79 29.93
N CYS A 42 -4.83 -2.58 31.24
CA CYS A 42 -4.51 -3.57 32.27
C CYS A 42 -5.44 -3.39 33.48
N ASP A 43 -6.09 -4.45 33.96
CA ASP A 43 -7.05 -4.33 35.07
C ASP A 43 -6.41 -4.04 36.43
N ASP A 44 -5.20 -4.57 36.65
CA ASP A 44 -4.42 -4.40 37.88
C ASP A 44 -2.99 -3.98 37.51
N PRO A 45 -2.77 -2.71 37.14
CA PRO A 45 -1.45 -2.25 36.75
C PRO A 45 -0.58 -1.95 37.99
N SER A 46 0.70 -2.28 37.95
CA SER A 46 1.66 -1.95 39.01
C SER A 46 1.94 -0.46 39.15
N GLU A 47 1.66 0.33 38.10
CA GLU A 47 1.82 1.78 38.05
C GLU A 47 0.53 2.41 37.49
N GLU A 48 0.13 3.59 37.97
CA GLU A 48 -1.12 4.24 37.55
C GLU A 48 -1.09 4.73 36.10
N VAL A 49 0.08 5.13 35.61
CA VAL A 49 0.29 5.72 34.27
C VAL A 49 1.43 5.03 33.56
N TRP A 50 1.24 4.72 32.28
CA TRP A 50 2.29 4.14 31.43
C TRP A 50 2.58 5.04 30.23
N PRO A 51 3.82 5.00 29.70
CA PRO A 51 4.16 5.59 28.41
C PRO A 51 3.26 5.08 27.27
N VAL A 52 2.94 5.96 26.31
CA VAL A 52 2.05 5.65 25.19
C VAL A 52 2.51 4.46 24.34
N ASP A 53 3.81 4.20 24.24
CA ASP A 53 4.34 3.05 23.51
C ASP A 53 4.04 1.72 24.22
N GLN A 54 4.13 1.68 25.56
CA GLN A 54 3.70 0.53 26.35
C GLN A 54 2.19 0.29 26.25
N ILE A 55 1.40 1.37 26.34
CA ILE A 55 -0.06 1.31 26.15
C ILE A 55 -0.39 0.71 24.78
N ARG A 56 0.29 1.16 23.71
CA ARG A 56 0.08 0.65 22.34
C ARG A 56 0.41 -0.83 22.20
N VAL A 57 1.54 -1.26 22.78
CA VAL A 57 1.95 -2.68 22.77
C VAL A 57 0.88 -3.53 23.47
N ARG A 58 0.40 -3.10 24.64
CA ARG A 58 -0.66 -3.82 25.36
C ARG A 58 -1.97 -3.79 24.61
N LEU A 59 -2.40 -2.64 24.08
CA LEU A 59 -3.64 -2.49 23.30
C LEU A 59 -3.68 -3.45 22.08
N ALA A 60 -2.56 -3.60 21.39
CA ALA A 60 -2.43 -4.46 20.22
C ALA A 60 -2.39 -5.97 20.54
N HIS A 61 -2.21 -6.33 21.82
CA HIS A 61 -2.13 -7.72 22.28
C HIS A 61 -3.50 -8.43 22.17
N PRO A 62 -3.55 -9.71 21.73
CA PRO A 62 -4.80 -10.45 21.59
C PRO A 62 -5.61 -10.55 22.89
N SER A 63 -4.94 -10.67 24.04
CA SER A 63 -5.56 -10.80 25.36
C SER A 63 -6.22 -9.53 25.91
N THR A 64 -6.05 -8.38 25.24
CA THR A 64 -6.71 -7.14 25.70
C THR A 64 -8.21 -7.24 25.45
N ARG A 65 -9.00 -7.07 26.52
CA ARG A 65 -10.45 -7.25 26.46
C ARG A 65 -11.11 -6.20 25.56
N PRO A 66 -12.20 -6.51 24.84
CA PRO A 66 -12.87 -5.56 23.96
C PRO A 66 -13.28 -4.26 24.65
N GLU A 67 -13.71 -4.34 25.92
CA GLU A 67 -14.15 -3.18 26.70
C GLU A 67 -12.98 -2.24 27.00
N LEU A 68 -11.80 -2.80 27.32
CA LEU A 68 -10.57 -2.05 27.53
C LEU A 68 -10.09 -1.39 26.22
N ARG A 69 -10.22 -2.09 25.09
CA ARG A 69 -9.90 -1.51 23.77
C ARG A 69 -10.79 -0.30 23.47
N ALA A 70 -12.10 -0.44 23.63
CA ALA A 70 -13.05 0.64 23.38
C ALA A 70 -12.76 1.87 24.27
N ARG A 71 -12.53 1.65 25.57
CA ARG A 71 -12.16 2.72 26.51
C ARG A 71 -10.83 3.39 26.15
N THR A 72 -9.82 2.60 25.80
CA THR A 72 -8.51 3.13 25.38
C THR A 72 -8.65 4.01 24.15
N TRP A 73 -9.40 3.55 23.13
CA TRP A 73 -9.62 4.34 21.91
C TRP A 73 -10.42 5.60 22.15
N SER A 74 -11.45 5.55 23.01
CA SER A 74 -12.21 6.73 23.45
C SER A 74 -11.28 7.78 24.07
N GLU A 75 -10.39 7.35 24.99
CA GLU A 75 -9.42 8.24 25.61
C GLU A 75 -8.38 8.79 24.61
N VAL A 76 -7.89 7.97 23.67
CA VAL A 76 -6.95 8.41 22.63
C VAL A 76 -7.59 9.51 21.77
N VAL A 77 -8.84 9.33 21.34
CA VAL A 77 -9.55 10.32 20.53
C VAL A 77 -9.84 11.58 21.34
N ARG A 78 -10.34 11.44 22.58
CA ARG A 78 -10.57 12.58 23.47
C ARG A 78 -9.33 13.44 23.61
N ARG A 79 -8.17 12.82 23.88
CA ARG A 79 -6.89 13.55 23.99
C ARG A 79 -6.46 14.19 22.69
N ALA A 80 -6.64 13.52 21.55
CA ALA A 80 -6.34 14.10 20.25
C ALA A 80 -7.17 15.36 19.96
N HIS A 81 -8.42 15.41 20.42
CA HIS A 81 -9.30 16.57 20.26
C HIS A 81 -9.04 17.67 21.28
N GLU A 82 -8.79 17.33 22.54
CA GLU A 82 -8.74 18.30 23.64
C GLU A 82 -7.34 18.84 23.94
N LEU A 83 -6.29 18.02 23.78
CA LEU A 83 -4.94 18.39 24.21
C LEU A 83 -4.06 18.98 23.10
N GLY A 84 -4.51 18.93 21.84
CA GLY A 84 -3.74 19.42 20.70
C GLY A 84 -2.42 18.66 20.47
N GLU A 85 -1.46 19.28 19.78
CA GLU A 85 -0.18 18.64 19.47
C GLU A 85 0.56 18.17 20.74
N PRO A 86 1.15 16.95 20.75
CA PRO A 86 1.31 16.02 19.64
C PRO A 86 0.23 14.91 19.56
N TRP A 87 -0.90 15.05 20.27
CA TRP A 87 -1.88 13.97 20.44
C TRP A 87 -2.56 13.48 19.16
N PRO A 88 -2.84 14.31 18.12
CA PRO A 88 -3.30 13.81 16.83
C PRO A 88 -2.32 12.82 16.18
N VAL A 89 -1.02 13.14 16.20
CA VAL A 89 0.02 12.25 15.66
C VAL A 89 0.12 10.96 16.46
N VAL A 90 0.06 11.05 17.80
CA VAL A 90 0.01 9.88 18.69
C VAL A 90 -1.18 9.00 18.35
N ALA A 91 -2.38 9.58 18.23
CA ALA A 91 -3.61 8.84 17.96
C ALA A 91 -3.56 8.09 16.62
N VAL A 92 -3.07 8.72 15.55
CA VAL A 92 -2.88 8.03 14.27
C VAL A 92 -1.82 6.93 14.43
N ALA A 93 -0.71 7.18 15.13
CA ALA A 93 0.34 6.17 15.35
C ALA A 93 -0.10 4.98 16.22
N MET A 94 -1.09 5.15 17.09
CA MET A 94 -1.70 4.05 17.86
C MET A 94 -2.35 3.00 16.93
N THR A 95 -2.78 3.39 15.72
CA THR A 95 -3.43 2.49 14.76
C THR A 95 -2.45 1.59 14.00
N VAL A 96 -1.17 1.96 13.94
CA VAL A 96 -0.14 1.34 13.10
C VAL A 96 -0.03 -0.18 13.28
N PRO A 97 -0.03 -0.76 14.49
CA PRO A 97 0.03 -2.22 14.64
C PRO A 97 -1.14 -2.95 13.97
N VAL A 98 -2.35 -2.38 14.04
CA VAL A 98 -3.55 -2.95 13.41
C VAL A 98 -3.48 -2.76 11.90
N LEU A 99 -3.12 -1.57 11.43
CA LEU A 99 -2.96 -1.30 10.00
C LEU A 99 -1.90 -2.20 9.36
N ARG A 100 -0.76 -2.45 10.00
CA ARG A 100 0.27 -3.39 9.49
C ARG A 100 -0.31 -4.79 9.28
N ARG A 101 -1.12 -5.29 10.22
CA ARG A 101 -1.78 -6.61 10.10
C ARG A 101 -2.87 -6.63 9.03
N MET A 102 -3.62 -5.54 8.88
CA MET A 102 -4.64 -5.39 7.85
C MET A 102 -4.00 -5.38 6.45
N LEU A 103 -2.99 -4.53 6.26
CA LEU A 103 -2.31 -4.32 4.98
C LEU A 103 -1.37 -5.46 4.58
N SER A 104 -0.94 -6.32 5.51
CA SER A 104 -0.18 -7.53 5.16
C SER A 104 -1.03 -8.59 4.48
N ARG A 105 -2.35 -8.58 4.72
CA ARG A 105 -3.32 -9.53 4.14
C ARG A 105 -3.94 -9.04 2.83
N LEU A 106 -3.68 -7.79 2.46
CA LEU A 106 -4.28 -7.16 1.28
C LEU A 106 -3.68 -7.71 -0.02
N ALA A 107 -4.54 -8.31 -0.85
CA ALA A 107 -4.18 -8.66 -2.22
C ALA A 107 -4.24 -7.43 -3.14
N ARG A 108 -3.08 -6.79 -3.37
CA ARG A 108 -2.95 -5.62 -4.25
C ARG A 108 -2.42 -6.01 -5.65
N PRO A 109 -2.81 -5.30 -6.71
CA PRO A 109 -2.11 -5.37 -8.00
C PRO A 109 -0.62 -5.08 -7.84
N ALA A 110 0.22 -5.68 -8.68
CA ALA A 110 1.66 -5.57 -8.54
C ALA A 110 2.15 -4.13 -8.85
N HIS A 111 1.42 -3.43 -9.73
CA HIS A 111 1.64 -2.01 -10.05
C HIS A 111 1.07 -1.02 -9.03
N LEU A 112 0.38 -1.45 -7.97
CA LEU A 112 -0.07 -0.53 -6.91
C LEU A 112 0.93 -0.59 -5.77
N GLU A 113 1.65 0.50 -5.50
CA GLU A 113 2.73 0.47 -4.51
C GLU A 113 2.24 0.28 -3.08
N ARG A 114 3.06 -0.42 -2.27
CA ARG A 114 2.78 -0.55 -0.83
C ARG A 114 2.73 0.81 -0.13
N GLN A 115 3.61 1.74 -0.51
CA GLN A 115 3.62 3.09 0.08
C GLN A 115 2.33 3.87 -0.22
N GLU A 116 1.77 3.74 -1.42
CA GLU A 116 0.49 4.39 -1.77
C GLU A 116 -0.66 3.85 -0.92
N VAL A 117 -0.70 2.53 -0.73
CA VAL A 117 -1.70 1.87 0.13
C VAL A 117 -1.57 2.31 1.59
N GLU A 118 -0.34 2.39 2.11
CA GLU A 118 -0.06 2.81 3.48
C GLU A 118 -0.40 4.29 3.71
N GLN A 119 -0.08 5.17 2.75
CA GLN A 119 -0.49 6.57 2.79
C GLN A 119 -2.00 6.73 2.79
N GLU A 120 -2.71 6.02 1.91
CA GLU A 120 -4.17 6.07 1.83
C GLU A 120 -4.82 5.60 3.14
N ALA A 121 -4.30 4.51 3.73
CA ALA A 121 -4.78 4.02 5.02
C ALA A 121 -4.58 5.05 6.15
N LEU A 122 -3.38 5.63 6.25
CA LEU A 122 -3.07 6.64 7.27
C LEU A 122 -3.89 7.92 7.08
N ALA A 123 -4.05 8.39 5.84
CA ALA A 123 -4.86 9.56 5.53
C ALA A 123 -6.32 9.34 5.90
N ALA A 124 -6.88 8.16 5.58
CA ALA A 124 -8.25 7.81 5.94
C ALA A 124 -8.46 7.73 7.46
N VAL A 125 -7.48 7.18 8.20
CA VAL A 125 -7.50 7.21 9.67
C VAL A 125 -7.47 8.64 10.20
N ALA A 126 -6.59 9.50 9.68
CA ALA A 126 -6.46 10.88 10.14
C ALA A 126 -7.76 11.68 9.90
N VAL A 127 -8.40 11.47 8.74
CA VAL A 127 -9.69 12.09 8.42
C VAL A 127 -10.80 11.56 9.33
N ALA A 128 -10.86 10.25 9.56
CA ALA A 128 -11.85 9.66 10.46
C ALA A 128 -11.66 10.14 11.90
N LEU A 129 -10.42 10.18 12.39
CA LEU A 129 -10.04 10.67 13.71
C LEU A 129 -10.55 12.10 13.96
N ALA A 130 -10.52 12.97 12.95
CA ALA A 130 -11.00 14.34 13.09
C ALA A 130 -12.53 14.45 13.22
N GLY A 131 -13.29 13.42 12.83
CA GLY A 131 -14.76 13.46 12.76
C GLY A 131 -15.51 12.53 13.72
N VAL A 132 -14.84 11.55 14.34
CA VAL A 132 -15.46 10.62 15.29
C VAL A 132 -15.63 11.23 16.68
N ASP A 133 -16.77 11.01 17.34
CA ASP A 133 -16.97 11.44 18.73
C ASP A 133 -16.27 10.47 19.69
N ALA A 134 -15.47 10.99 20.63
CA ALA A 134 -14.81 10.19 21.66
C ALA A 134 -15.79 9.44 22.58
N GLY A 135 -17.05 9.89 22.69
CA GLY A 135 -18.10 9.23 23.47
C GLY A 135 -18.71 7.99 22.78
N ASP A 136 -18.46 7.78 21.49
CA ASP A 136 -19.07 6.69 20.74
C ASP A 136 -18.41 5.33 21.06
N ALA A 137 -19.23 4.35 21.42
CA ALA A 137 -18.75 2.98 21.71
C ALA A 137 -18.10 2.26 20.52
N GLY A 138 -18.14 2.83 19.32
CA GLY A 138 -17.63 2.26 18.06
C GLY A 138 -16.48 3.03 17.41
N VAL A 139 -15.82 3.94 18.14
CA VAL A 139 -14.71 4.76 17.62
C VAL A 139 -13.64 3.94 16.91
N ASP A 140 -13.17 2.86 17.55
CA ASP A 140 -12.12 2.00 17.00
C ASP A 140 -12.56 1.34 15.69
N ARG A 141 -13.80 0.82 15.65
CA ARG A 141 -14.40 0.24 14.46
C ARG A 141 -14.44 1.25 13.32
N GLU A 142 -14.83 2.50 13.57
CA GLU A 142 -14.94 3.50 12.52
C GLU A 142 -13.57 3.91 11.97
N LEU A 143 -12.55 4.09 12.82
CA LEU A 143 -11.18 4.36 12.38
C LEU A 143 -10.65 3.28 11.43
N PHE A 144 -10.81 2.01 11.79
CA PHE A 144 -10.32 0.91 10.97
C PHE A 144 -11.20 0.64 9.75
N ALA A 145 -12.52 0.84 9.84
CA ALA A 145 -13.41 0.73 8.70
C ALA A 145 -13.15 1.84 7.68
N ALA A 146 -12.82 3.05 8.10
CA ALA A 146 -12.42 4.14 7.20
C ALA A 146 -11.15 3.77 6.40
N ALA A 147 -10.13 3.27 7.09
CA ALA A 147 -8.89 2.80 6.47
C ALA A 147 -9.14 1.64 5.48
N ASP A 148 -9.90 0.63 5.92
CA ASP A 148 -10.22 -0.53 5.09
C ASP A 148 -10.98 -0.14 3.82
N ARG A 149 -12.03 0.71 3.95
CA ARG A 149 -12.80 1.22 2.81
C ARG A 149 -11.93 2.01 1.85
N ALA A 150 -11.05 2.89 2.35
CA ALA A 150 -10.17 3.70 1.51
C ALA A 150 -9.19 2.85 0.71
N VAL A 151 -8.52 1.91 1.38
CA VAL A 151 -7.59 0.96 0.76
C VAL A 151 -8.28 0.08 -0.27
N HIS A 152 -9.46 -0.46 0.03
CA HIS A 152 -10.21 -1.27 -0.93
C HIS A 152 -10.68 -0.45 -2.13
N ARG A 153 -11.10 0.80 -1.94
CA ARG A 153 -11.41 1.72 -3.06
C ARG A 153 -10.19 1.96 -3.94
N LEU A 154 -9.02 2.19 -3.35
CA LEU A 154 -7.77 2.39 -4.09
C LEU A 154 -7.39 1.13 -4.89
N VAL A 155 -7.43 -0.04 -4.27
CA VAL A 155 -7.17 -1.33 -4.93
C VAL A 155 -8.16 -1.58 -6.07
N TYR A 156 -9.45 -1.34 -5.83
CA TYR A 156 -10.48 -1.49 -6.84
C TYR A 156 -10.28 -0.53 -8.01
N ALA A 157 -9.98 0.74 -7.74
CA ALA A 157 -9.69 1.73 -8.77
C ALA A 157 -8.46 1.35 -9.60
N ALA A 158 -7.39 0.87 -8.95
CA ALA A 158 -6.19 0.39 -9.64
C ALA A 158 -6.49 -0.81 -10.56
N ARG A 159 -7.26 -1.80 -10.08
CA ARG A 159 -7.70 -2.94 -10.91
C ARG A 159 -8.55 -2.48 -12.09
N ARG A 160 -9.55 -1.63 -11.86
CA ARG A 160 -10.42 -1.11 -12.92
C ARG A 160 -9.67 -0.26 -13.94
N ARG A 161 -8.67 0.51 -13.51
CA ARG A 161 -7.78 1.24 -14.41
C ARG A 161 -7.00 0.25 -15.27
N GLY A 162 -6.38 -0.76 -14.65
CA GLY A 162 -5.69 -1.84 -15.36
C GLY A 162 -6.59 -2.56 -16.37
N GLU A 163 -7.84 -2.86 -16.03
CA GLU A 163 -8.83 -3.48 -16.93
C GLU A 163 -9.27 -2.56 -18.08
N ARG A 164 -9.45 -1.26 -17.83
CA ARG A 164 -9.82 -0.29 -18.88
C ARG A 164 -8.66 -0.06 -19.84
N GLU A 165 -7.46 0.11 -19.30
CA GLU A 165 -6.25 0.13 -20.10
C GLU A 165 -6.15 -1.17 -20.90
N ALA A 166 -6.53 -2.33 -20.30
CA ALA A 166 -6.66 -3.63 -20.97
C ALA A 166 -7.57 -3.64 -22.19
N GLY A 167 -8.61 -2.80 -22.22
CA GLY A 167 -9.69 -2.86 -23.19
C GLY A 167 -9.26 -2.83 -24.66
N GLU A 168 -8.16 -2.14 -25.02
CA GLU A 168 -7.69 -2.11 -26.41
C GLU A 168 -6.58 -3.15 -26.70
N PRO A 169 -5.45 -3.17 -25.98
CA PRO A 169 -4.38 -4.15 -26.20
C PRO A 169 -4.76 -5.57 -25.77
N MET A 170 -5.67 -5.75 -24.82
CA MET A 170 -6.14 -7.07 -24.37
C MET A 170 -7.36 -7.59 -25.12
N VAL A 171 -8.10 -6.72 -25.82
CA VAL A 171 -8.94 -7.16 -26.94
C VAL A 171 -8.07 -7.59 -28.12
N HIS A 172 -6.89 -6.99 -28.32
CA HIS A 172 -5.91 -7.47 -29.30
C HIS A 172 -5.29 -8.82 -28.88
N LEU A 173 -4.82 -8.98 -27.63
CA LEU A 173 -4.32 -10.24 -27.05
C LEU A 173 -5.42 -11.30 -26.88
N GLY A 174 -6.65 -10.88 -26.60
CA GLY A 174 -7.83 -11.74 -26.49
C GLY A 174 -8.30 -12.24 -27.85
N ARG A 175 -8.23 -11.41 -28.90
CA ARG A 175 -8.40 -11.83 -30.30
C ARG A 175 -7.32 -12.84 -30.70
N LEU A 176 -6.08 -12.68 -30.24
CA LEU A 176 -5.00 -13.65 -30.45
C LEU A 176 -5.22 -14.97 -29.74
N ARG A 177 -5.78 -14.92 -28.52
CA ARG A 177 -6.20 -16.11 -27.77
C ARG A 177 -7.36 -16.84 -28.45
N ALA A 178 -8.26 -16.12 -29.11
CA ALA A 178 -9.47 -16.68 -29.74
C ALA A 178 -9.27 -17.13 -31.20
N ARG A 179 -8.32 -16.56 -31.95
CA ARG A 179 -8.02 -16.84 -33.37
C ARG A 179 -6.92 -17.90 -33.59
N ALA A 180 -6.68 -18.79 -32.63
CA ALA A 180 -5.77 -19.91 -32.85
C ALA A 180 -6.43 -21.00 -33.73
N THR A 181 -6.65 -20.67 -35.01
CA THR A 181 -6.80 -21.63 -36.11
C THR A 181 -5.83 -21.22 -37.21
N VAL A 182 -5.18 -22.22 -37.81
CA VAL A 182 -3.92 -22.11 -38.57
C VAL A 182 -4.04 -21.28 -39.87
N GLU A 183 -5.25 -20.94 -40.32
CA GLU A 183 -5.50 -20.52 -41.71
C GLU A 183 -5.67 -19.00 -41.91
N ASP A 184 -5.83 -18.18 -40.86
CA ASP A 184 -6.09 -16.73 -40.98
C ASP A 184 -4.84 -15.82 -40.85
N LEU A 185 -3.62 -16.39 -40.85
CA LEU A 185 -2.38 -15.68 -40.48
C LEU A 185 -1.64 -14.96 -41.62
N GLU A 186 -2.21 -14.85 -42.83
CA GLU A 186 -1.49 -14.21 -43.96
C GLU A 186 -1.50 -12.67 -43.97
N GLY A 187 -2.09 -12.00 -42.95
CA GLY A 187 -2.19 -10.53 -42.94
C GLY A 187 -1.88 -9.81 -41.61
N LEU A 188 -1.65 -10.53 -40.51
CA LEU A 188 -1.36 -9.92 -39.20
C LEU A 188 -0.09 -10.55 -38.64
N THR A 189 1.06 -9.92 -38.88
CA THR A 189 2.32 -10.25 -38.22
C THR A 189 2.24 -9.89 -36.74
N VAL A 190 1.54 -10.72 -35.98
CA VAL A 190 1.48 -10.61 -34.53
C VAL A 190 2.81 -11.15 -34.02
N SER A 191 3.65 -10.23 -33.61
CA SER A 191 4.99 -10.53 -33.14
C SER A 191 4.96 -11.44 -31.90
N ASP A 192 5.88 -12.40 -31.83
CA ASP A 192 6.06 -13.39 -30.76
C ASP A 192 6.05 -12.76 -29.35
N GLU A 193 6.54 -11.52 -29.24
CA GLU A 193 6.64 -10.72 -28.02
C GLU A 193 5.28 -10.47 -27.33
N TYR A 194 4.20 -10.30 -28.09
CA TYR A 194 2.86 -10.11 -27.49
C TYR A 194 2.33 -11.42 -26.89
N GLN A 195 2.66 -12.57 -27.49
CA GLN A 195 2.26 -13.88 -26.95
C GLN A 195 2.98 -14.19 -25.64
N VAL A 196 4.26 -13.79 -25.53
CA VAL A 196 5.04 -13.87 -24.29
C VAL A 196 4.36 -13.09 -23.16
N LEU A 197 3.94 -11.86 -23.40
CA LEU A 197 3.20 -11.07 -22.41
C LEU A 197 1.86 -11.71 -22.03
N ALA A 198 1.12 -12.26 -23.01
CA ALA A 198 -0.14 -12.98 -22.75
C ALA A 198 0.05 -14.21 -21.84
N ARG A 199 1.13 -14.96 -22.05
CA ARG A 199 1.48 -16.14 -21.26
C ARG A 199 1.88 -15.74 -19.84
N ALA A 200 2.67 -14.68 -19.69
CA ALA A 200 3.08 -14.16 -18.38
C ALA A 200 1.90 -13.66 -17.54
N VAL A 201 0.90 -13.01 -18.16
CA VAL A 201 -0.36 -12.63 -17.49
C VAL A 201 -1.16 -13.85 -17.05
N ARG A 202 -1.30 -14.87 -17.91
CA ARG A 202 -1.99 -16.13 -17.57
C ARG A 202 -1.32 -16.85 -16.40
N ALA A 203 0.02 -16.84 -16.38
CA ALA A 203 0.82 -17.38 -15.29
C ALA A 203 0.84 -16.49 -14.03
N ARG A 204 0.15 -15.34 -14.05
CA ARG A 204 0.12 -14.33 -12.96
C ARG A 204 1.50 -13.80 -12.55
N VAL A 205 2.46 -13.81 -13.47
CA VAL A 205 3.84 -13.32 -13.26
C VAL A 205 3.89 -11.79 -13.31
N VAL A 206 3.15 -11.24 -14.27
CA VAL A 206 2.86 -9.82 -14.38
C VAL A 206 1.35 -9.67 -14.40
N ASP A 207 0.84 -8.56 -13.87
CA ASP A 207 -0.56 -8.24 -14.06
C ASP A 207 -0.79 -7.61 -15.44
N VAL A 208 -2.06 -7.40 -15.75
CA VAL A 208 -2.50 -6.85 -17.03
C VAL A 208 -1.92 -5.45 -17.27
N ALA A 209 -2.00 -4.56 -16.28
CA ALA A 209 -1.55 -3.18 -16.43
C ALA A 209 -0.04 -3.11 -16.66
N GLU A 210 0.71 -4.02 -16.02
CA GLU A 210 2.15 -4.16 -16.21
C GLU A 210 2.52 -4.65 -17.61
N ALA A 211 1.85 -5.69 -18.10
CA ALA A 211 2.06 -6.19 -19.46
C ALA A 211 1.79 -5.10 -20.51
N GLN A 212 0.82 -4.23 -20.27
CA GLN A 212 0.51 -3.13 -21.15
C GLN A 212 1.49 -1.98 -21.06
N LEU A 213 1.94 -1.62 -19.85
CA LEU A 213 2.99 -0.62 -19.69
C LEU A 213 4.25 -1.07 -20.44
N ILE A 214 4.57 -2.37 -20.43
CA ILE A 214 5.64 -2.95 -21.25
C ILE A 214 5.31 -2.83 -22.73
N ALA A 215 4.13 -3.29 -23.18
CA ALA A 215 3.75 -3.25 -24.60
C ALA A 215 3.76 -1.82 -25.18
N ARG A 216 3.08 -0.87 -24.53
CA ARG A 216 2.99 0.54 -24.96
C ARG A 216 4.37 1.19 -25.05
N THR A 217 5.27 0.90 -24.11
CA THR A 217 6.57 1.56 -24.09
C THR A 217 7.69 0.84 -24.84
N ARG A 218 7.69 -0.49 -24.90
CA ARG A 218 8.77 -1.30 -25.52
C ARG A 218 8.43 -1.74 -26.93
N LEU A 219 7.16 -2.06 -27.20
CA LEU A 219 6.73 -2.58 -28.50
C LEU A 219 6.15 -1.45 -29.37
N GLN A 220 5.45 -0.48 -28.77
CA GLN A 220 4.81 0.62 -29.49
C GLN A 220 5.58 1.94 -29.41
N GLY A 221 6.64 2.02 -28.58
CA GLY A 221 7.50 3.19 -28.48
C GLY A 221 6.86 4.44 -27.84
N GLU A 222 5.72 4.30 -27.15
CA GLU A 222 5.07 5.44 -26.49
C GLU A 222 5.94 6.05 -25.39
N SER A 223 5.87 7.38 -25.27
CA SER A 223 6.66 8.11 -24.28
C SER A 223 6.12 7.91 -22.86
N MET A 224 7.03 7.71 -21.90
CA MET A 224 6.67 7.61 -20.48
C MET A 224 6.00 8.87 -19.92
N GLY A 225 6.31 10.05 -20.47
CA GLY A 225 5.68 11.32 -20.06
C GLY A 225 4.20 11.39 -20.43
N ALA A 226 3.84 10.98 -21.64
CA ALA A 226 2.45 10.92 -22.08
C ALA A 226 1.64 9.94 -21.22
N LEU A 227 2.19 8.75 -20.97
CA LEU A 227 1.55 7.74 -20.12
C LEU A 227 1.42 8.19 -18.66
N ALA A 228 2.41 8.92 -18.13
CA ALA A 228 2.34 9.49 -16.79
C ALA A 228 1.22 10.53 -16.67
N GLY A 229 1.11 11.42 -17.67
CA GLY A 229 0.06 12.42 -17.75
C GLY A 229 -1.34 11.80 -17.87
N GLU A 230 -1.52 10.83 -18.76
CA GLU A 230 -2.77 10.05 -18.92
C GLU A 230 -3.19 9.38 -17.60
N ARG A 231 -2.20 8.90 -16.83
CA ARG A 231 -2.46 8.15 -15.61
C ARG A 231 -2.59 9.02 -14.35
N GLY A 232 -2.15 10.27 -14.39
CA GLY A 232 -2.09 11.15 -13.22
C GLY A 232 -1.07 10.67 -12.17
N VAL A 233 -0.02 9.98 -12.60
CA VAL A 233 1.05 9.46 -11.73
C VAL A 233 2.41 10.03 -12.13
N SER A 234 3.40 9.97 -11.24
CA SER A 234 4.74 10.47 -11.57
C SER A 234 5.44 9.56 -12.60
N MET A 235 6.25 10.14 -13.49
CA MET A 235 7.09 9.36 -14.42
C MET A 235 7.99 8.37 -13.68
N ARG A 236 8.57 8.79 -12.54
CA ARG A 236 9.43 7.93 -11.70
C ARG A 236 8.72 6.66 -11.24
N GLN A 237 7.45 6.77 -10.86
CA GLN A 237 6.62 5.65 -10.45
C GLN A 237 6.38 4.68 -11.62
N LEU A 238 6.03 5.19 -12.81
CA LEU A 238 5.89 4.34 -14.00
C LEU A 238 7.20 3.64 -14.42
N TYR A 239 8.34 4.33 -14.37
CA TYR A 239 9.64 3.69 -14.65
C TYR A 239 9.92 2.55 -13.67
N ARG A 240 9.65 2.75 -12.38
CA ARG A 240 9.84 1.72 -11.35
C ARG A 240 8.92 0.53 -11.60
N HIS A 241 7.64 0.77 -11.86
CA HIS A 241 6.65 -0.26 -12.20
C HIS A 241 7.07 -1.09 -13.40
N ARG A 242 7.43 -0.43 -14.50
CA ARG A 242 7.89 -1.13 -15.70
C ARG A 242 9.14 -1.96 -15.42
N THR A 243 10.12 -1.39 -14.71
CA THR A 243 11.37 -2.10 -14.38
C THR A 243 11.10 -3.35 -13.55
N ALA A 244 10.24 -3.25 -12.53
CA ALA A 244 9.88 -4.39 -11.69
C ALA A 244 9.12 -5.48 -12.47
N ALA A 245 8.20 -5.08 -13.36
CA ALA A 245 7.49 -6.00 -14.23
C ALA A 245 8.43 -6.70 -15.23
N GLU A 246 9.35 -5.95 -15.86
CA GLU A 246 10.37 -6.49 -16.76
C GLU A 246 11.29 -7.50 -16.03
N GLN A 247 11.67 -7.23 -14.78
CA GLN A 247 12.48 -8.15 -13.97
C GLN A 247 11.74 -9.45 -13.63
N ARG A 248 10.44 -9.38 -13.31
CA ARG A 248 9.62 -10.58 -13.07
C ARG A 248 9.44 -11.39 -14.35
N LEU A 249 9.14 -10.72 -15.45
CA LEU A 249 9.02 -11.34 -16.77
C LEU A 249 10.33 -12.04 -17.17
N ALA A 250 11.47 -11.34 -17.10
CA ALA A 250 12.78 -11.90 -17.43
C ALA A 250 13.16 -13.08 -16.52
N SER A 251 12.78 -13.03 -15.25
CA SER A 251 12.98 -14.17 -14.35
C SER A 251 12.12 -15.36 -14.77
N HIS A 252 10.85 -15.17 -15.09
CA HIS A 252 9.96 -16.25 -15.54
C HIS A 252 10.43 -16.91 -16.83
N LEU A 253 10.87 -16.13 -17.83
CA LEU A 253 11.35 -16.65 -19.11
C LEU A 253 12.60 -17.53 -18.92
N ARG A 254 13.56 -17.07 -18.10
CA ARG A 254 14.75 -17.86 -17.75
C ARG A 254 14.44 -19.20 -17.05
N HIS A 255 13.29 -19.31 -16.39
CA HIS A 255 12.85 -20.58 -15.78
C HIS A 255 12.07 -21.47 -16.76
N GLN A 256 11.60 -20.95 -17.90
CA GLN A 256 10.94 -21.74 -18.94
C GLN A 256 11.91 -22.32 -19.98
N ASP A 257 13.10 -21.72 -20.12
CA ASP A 257 14.15 -22.18 -21.03
C ASP A 257 15.10 -23.23 -20.40
N ARG A 258 14.80 -23.70 -19.19
CA ARG A 258 15.52 -24.76 -18.45
C ARG A 258 14.68 -26.01 -18.35
#